data_AF-A0AA41VID2-F1
#
_entry.id   AF-A0AA41VID2-F1
#
_cell.length_a   1.000
_cell.length_b   1.000
_cell.length_c   1.000
_cell.angle_alpha   90.00
_cell.angle_beta   90.00
_cell.angle_gamma   90.00
#
_symmetry.space_group_name_H-M   'P 1'
#
loop_
_entity.id
_entity.type
_entity.pdbx_description
1 polymer ?
#
loop_
_entity_poly.entity_id
_entity_poly.type
_entity_poly.pdbx_seq_one_letter_code
_entity_poly.pdbx_strand_id
1 'polypeptide(L)'
;MIKQLLLVLRRSCLCSLLPTASLLCLVFFFGSAFIATDNKDNKCMPNGSEALPAGIVAKTSNLEMRPLWGIPKQIKEKSLLAIAVGIKQKENINKMVKKFPTRDFVIMLFHYDGFVDEWNDLEWSERAIHVSAINQTKWWFAKRFLHPDIVAEYSYIFLWDEDLGVENFHPGRYISIVKDEGLEISQPALDPAKSEVHHQITARGRRSKVHRRIYKSSGGNKCDKYSTDPPCTGFVEMMAPVFSRAAWRCSWYMVQNDLIHAWGLDMQLGFCAQGDRTQNIGVVDSEYIVHQALPTLGALDEVKSNFDHAAQTKDTSNLGASVVRVVPTYDNRMNVRRQSFIEQEIFRTRWRKAVEEDQCWNYPTQQPSNQTGSIRKR
;
A
#
# COMPACT_ATOMS: atom_id res chain seq x y z
N MET A 1 47.10 -57.02 -32.95
CA MET A 1 47.80 -56.16 -31.98
C MET A 1 48.57 -55.11 -32.76
N ILE A 2 48.26 -53.82 -32.53
CA ILE A 2 49.04 -52.58 -32.75
C ILE A 2 50.10 -52.59 -33.87
N LYS A 3 50.04 -51.58 -34.77
CA LYS A 3 51.14 -50.69 -35.26
C LYS A 3 50.73 -50.11 -36.64
N GLN A 4 50.55 -48.80 -36.82
CA GLN A 4 51.57 -47.74 -37.09
C GLN A 4 52.66 -48.23 -38.07
N LEU A 5 53.12 -47.53 -39.10
CA LEU A 5 52.94 -46.19 -39.68
C LEU A 5 53.84 -46.22 -40.96
N LEU A 6 53.65 -45.28 -41.89
CA LEU A 6 54.68 -44.59 -42.73
C LEU A 6 54.56 -44.71 -44.27
N LEU A 7 54.40 -43.50 -44.85
CA LEU A 7 55.16 -42.88 -45.95
C LEU A 7 55.01 -43.47 -47.38
N VAL A 8 54.34 -42.76 -48.29
CA VAL A 8 54.81 -41.65 -49.17
C VAL A 8 55.45 -42.13 -50.46
N LEU A 9 54.93 -41.68 -51.61
CA LEU A 9 55.68 -41.19 -52.80
C LEU A 9 54.66 -40.64 -53.83
N ARG A 10 54.53 -39.33 -54.06
CA ARG A 10 55.29 -38.38 -54.91
C ARG A 10 54.97 -38.45 -56.43
N ARG A 11 54.18 -37.44 -56.87
CA ARG A 11 54.21 -36.62 -58.12
C ARG A 11 54.32 -37.28 -59.51
N SER A 12 53.35 -36.96 -60.37
CA SER A 12 53.58 -36.26 -61.67
C SER A 12 52.29 -35.71 -62.30
N CYS A 13 52.44 -34.58 -62.99
CA CYS A 13 51.44 -33.71 -63.63
C CYS A 13 50.57 -34.38 -64.71
N LEU A 14 49.34 -33.87 -64.91
CA LEU A 14 48.92 -33.25 -66.19
C LEU A 14 47.50 -32.65 -66.09
N CYS A 15 47.39 -31.45 -66.67
CA CYS A 15 46.21 -30.62 -66.75
C CYS A 15 45.09 -31.27 -67.57
N SER A 16 43.84 -31.12 -67.12
CA SER A 16 42.76 -30.37 -67.83
C SER A 16 41.36 -30.89 -67.44
N LEU A 17 40.43 -29.92 -67.38
CA LEU A 17 38.96 -30.03 -67.37
C LEU A 17 38.27 -30.17 -65.99
N LEU A 18 37.86 -29.00 -65.49
CA LEU A 18 36.77 -28.76 -64.53
C LEU A 18 35.43 -29.35 -65.02
N PRO A 19 34.35 -29.43 -64.21
CA PRO A 19 34.18 -28.92 -62.84
C PRO A 19 33.58 -29.95 -61.87
N THR A 20 33.97 -29.96 -60.61
CA THR A 20 33.05 -30.25 -59.50
C THR A 20 33.80 -30.20 -58.18
N ALA A 21 33.00 -29.99 -57.14
CA ALA A 21 33.31 -30.04 -55.73
C ALA A 21 33.99 -28.77 -55.19
N SER A 22 33.24 -27.92 -54.50
CA SER A 22 32.67 -28.18 -53.18
C SER A 22 33.75 -28.20 -52.11
N LEU A 23 33.42 -27.50 -51.04
CA LEU A 23 34.10 -27.40 -49.76
C LEU A 23 35.33 -26.49 -49.67
N LEU A 24 35.15 -25.52 -48.77
CA LEU A 24 36.15 -24.98 -47.85
C LEU A 24 37.10 -23.93 -48.41
N CYS A 25 36.67 -22.67 -48.31
CA CYS A 25 37.38 -21.65 -47.51
C CYS A 25 36.51 -20.38 -47.39
N LEU A 26 35.70 -20.23 -46.34
CA LEU A 26 36.10 -19.66 -45.04
C LEU A 26 36.36 -18.13 -44.98
N VAL A 27 35.98 -17.31 -45.97
CA VAL A 27 36.13 -15.83 -45.81
C VAL A 27 34.99 -14.95 -46.35
N PHE A 28 33.88 -15.51 -46.84
CA PHE A 28 32.65 -14.70 -47.04
C PHE A 28 31.59 -14.97 -45.96
N PHE A 29 32.08 -15.27 -44.75
CA PHE A 29 31.47 -14.78 -43.52
C PHE A 29 31.77 -13.27 -43.45
N PHE A 30 30.76 -12.44 -43.58
CA PHE A 30 30.49 -11.21 -42.80
C PHE A 30 29.49 -10.36 -43.60
N GLY A 31 28.22 -10.43 -43.22
CA GLY A 31 27.23 -9.43 -43.65
C GLY A 31 25.80 -9.93 -43.78
N SER A 32 25.59 -11.24 -44.03
CA SER A 32 24.24 -11.81 -44.15
C SER A 32 23.93 -12.83 -43.05
N ALA A 33 24.62 -12.70 -41.92
CA ALA A 33 23.94 -12.94 -40.66
C ALA A 33 22.96 -11.77 -40.49
N PHE A 34 21.82 -11.85 -41.19
CA PHE A 34 20.57 -11.56 -40.51
C PHE A 34 20.56 -12.53 -39.34
N ILE A 35 21.23 -12.13 -38.27
CA ILE A 35 20.86 -12.50 -36.93
C ILE A 35 19.39 -12.11 -36.94
N ALA A 36 18.53 -13.12 -37.11
CA ALA A 36 17.29 -13.15 -36.39
C ALA A 36 17.71 -12.79 -34.96
N THR A 37 17.64 -11.50 -34.64
CA THR A 37 17.69 -11.05 -33.26
C THR A 37 16.57 -11.84 -32.65
N ASP A 38 17.00 -12.85 -31.90
CA ASP A 38 16.18 -13.73 -31.10
C ASP A 38 15.08 -12.84 -30.55
N ASN A 39 13.88 -12.95 -31.12
CA ASN A 39 12.71 -12.18 -30.71
C ASN A 39 12.20 -12.82 -29.42
N LYS A 40 13.13 -13.11 -28.51
CA LYS A 40 12.92 -13.59 -27.17
C LYS A 40 12.79 -12.37 -26.30
N ASP A 41 11.52 -12.11 -26.00
CA ASP A 41 11.05 -11.42 -24.83
C ASP A 41 11.19 -9.90 -24.79
N ASN A 42 10.53 -9.23 -25.75
CA ASN A 42 9.92 -7.90 -25.51
C ASN A 42 8.82 -7.92 -24.40
N LYS A 43 8.74 -8.99 -23.58
CA LYS A 43 7.72 -9.21 -22.55
C LYS A 43 8.07 -8.57 -21.20
N CYS A 44 9.24 -7.94 -21.08
CA CYS A 44 9.75 -7.44 -19.80
C CYS A 44 9.90 -5.92 -19.70
N MET A 45 9.47 -5.17 -20.71
CA MET A 45 9.50 -3.70 -20.70
C MET A 45 8.19 -3.13 -20.17
N PRO A 46 8.23 -2.15 -19.26
CA PRO A 46 7.04 -1.39 -18.87
C PRO A 46 6.34 -0.81 -20.11
N ASN A 47 5.01 -0.86 -20.14
CA ASN A 47 4.23 -0.25 -21.23
C ASN A 47 4.61 1.22 -21.40
N GLY A 48 4.80 1.66 -22.65
CA GLY A 48 5.22 3.03 -22.98
C GLY A 48 6.74 3.25 -22.97
N SER A 49 7.54 2.22 -22.66
CA SER A 49 9.01 2.29 -22.71
C SER A 49 9.62 1.65 -23.96
N GLU A 50 8.81 1.21 -24.91
CA GLU A 50 9.23 0.41 -26.07
C GLU A 50 10.29 1.11 -26.94
N ALA A 51 10.33 2.44 -26.93
CA ALA A 51 11.31 3.24 -27.65
C ALA A 51 12.66 3.41 -26.91
N LEU A 52 12.79 2.93 -25.67
CA LEU A 52 13.97 3.13 -24.84
C LEU A 52 14.86 1.88 -24.79
N PRO A 53 16.20 2.02 -24.74
CA PRO A 53 17.08 0.88 -24.48
C PRO A 53 16.79 0.27 -23.11
N ALA A 54 16.67 -1.06 -23.01
CA ALA A 54 16.30 -1.73 -21.76
C ALA A 54 17.19 -1.34 -20.56
N GLY A 55 18.49 -1.07 -20.79
CA GLY A 55 19.44 -0.69 -19.75
C GLY A 55 19.23 0.70 -19.12
N ILE A 56 18.44 1.59 -19.72
CA ILE A 56 18.14 2.92 -19.15
C ILE A 56 16.81 2.94 -18.37
N VAL A 57 15.97 1.92 -18.54
CA VAL A 57 14.61 1.90 -17.98
C VAL A 57 14.65 1.55 -16.49
N ALA A 58 14.32 2.52 -15.65
CA ALA A 58 14.03 2.30 -14.24
C ALA A 58 12.56 1.84 -14.08
N LYS A 59 12.35 0.62 -13.56
CA LYS A 59 11.00 0.05 -13.38
C LYS A 59 10.25 0.61 -12.18
N THR A 60 10.98 1.09 -11.18
CA THR A 60 10.44 1.57 -9.90
C THR A 60 11.10 2.88 -9.52
N SER A 61 10.44 3.61 -8.62
CA SER A 61 10.95 4.81 -7.97
C SER A 61 10.81 4.67 -6.45
N ASN A 62 11.15 5.75 -5.73
CA ASN A 62 10.93 5.87 -4.30
C ASN A 62 10.55 7.32 -3.93
N LEU A 63 10.29 7.55 -2.65
CA LEU A 63 9.94 8.88 -2.13
C LEU A 63 11.12 9.56 -1.43
N GLU A 64 12.35 9.05 -1.58
CA GLU A 64 13.50 9.64 -0.91
C GLU A 64 13.95 10.93 -1.60
N MET A 65 14.07 12.00 -0.82
CA MET A 65 14.64 13.25 -1.30
C MET A 65 16.11 13.07 -1.68
N ARG A 66 16.46 13.49 -2.89
CA ARG A 66 17.85 13.48 -3.39
C ARG A 66 18.50 14.84 -3.12
N PRO A 67 19.77 14.88 -2.69
CA PRO A 67 20.47 16.14 -2.58
C PRO A 67 20.67 16.76 -3.97
N LEU A 68 20.67 18.09 -4.04
CA LEU A 68 20.91 18.82 -5.30
C LEU A 68 22.32 18.59 -5.87
N TRP A 69 23.27 18.18 -5.03
CA TRP A 69 24.64 17.83 -5.40
C TRP A 69 25.21 16.75 -4.47
N GLY A 70 26.23 16.03 -4.95
CA GLY A 70 26.92 14.98 -4.21
C GLY A 70 26.31 13.59 -4.40
N ILE A 71 26.93 12.59 -3.78
CA ILE A 71 26.53 11.19 -3.92
C ILE A 71 25.42 10.88 -2.90
N PRO A 72 24.27 10.35 -3.33
CA PRO A 72 23.24 9.89 -2.41
C PRO A 72 23.79 8.79 -1.49
N LYS A 73 23.47 8.86 -0.20
CA LYS A 73 23.83 7.78 0.73
C LYS A 73 23.05 6.52 0.38
N GLN A 74 23.66 5.36 0.61
CA GLN A 74 23.04 4.07 0.37
C GLN A 74 21.78 3.92 1.24
N ILE A 75 20.69 3.55 0.58
CA ILE A 75 19.37 3.42 1.17
C ILE A 75 19.33 2.10 1.95
N LYS A 76 18.96 2.17 3.23
CA LYS A 76 18.62 0.99 4.03
C LYS A 76 17.16 0.64 3.80
N GLU A 77 16.77 -0.62 4.04
CA GLU A 77 15.36 -1.00 4.07
C GLU A 77 14.61 -0.09 5.05
N LYS A 78 13.61 0.64 4.54
CA LYS A 78 12.76 1.56 5.30
C LYS A 78 11.30 1.13 5.22
N SER A 79 10.51 1.70 6.12
CA SER A 79 9.06 1.67 6.06
C SER A 79 8.50 3.05 5.75
N LEU A 80 7.28 3.11 5.25
CA LEU A 80 6.55 4.35 4.97
C LEU A 80 5.45 4.52 6.00
N LEU A 81 5.34 5.70 6.60
CA LEU A 81 4.17 6.14 7.35
C LEU A 81 3.45 7.23 6.56
N ALA A 82 2.27 6.90 6.04
CA ALA A 82 1.37 7.80 5.37
C ALA A 82 0.16 8.08 6.26
N ILE A 83 -0.14 9.35 6.53
CA ILE A 83 -1.21 9.75 7.46
C ILE A 83 -2.09 10.81 6.78
N ALA A 84 -3.41 10.63 6.82
CA ALA A 84 -4.33 11.73 6.51
C ALA A 84 -4.31 12.72 7.66
N VAL A 85 -4.11 14.01 7.40
CA VAL A 85 -3.93 15.01 8.46
C VAL A 85 -4.73 16.27 8.20
N GLY A 86 -5.14 16.87 9.30
CA GLY A 86 -5.58 18.25 9.34
C GLY A 86 -5.03 18.97 10.57
N ILE A 87 -4.98 20.30 10.49
CA ILE A 87 -4.32 21.19 11.42
C ILE A 87 -4.85 21.06 12.85
N LYS A 88 -6.14 20.73 13.00
CA LYS A 88 -6.77 20.49 14.31
C LYS A 88 -6.14 19.32 15.06
N GLN A 89 -5.56 18.35 14.35
CA GLN A 89 -4.91 17.17 14.93
C GLN A 89 -3.39 17.24 14.95
N LYS A 90 -2.81 18.41 14.62
CA LYS A 90 -1.35 18.61 14.55
C LYS A 90 -0.61 18.12 15.80
N GLU A 91 -1.11 18.38 17.00
CA GLU A 91 -0.46 17.93 18.22
C GLU A 91 -0.49 16.40 18.40
N ASN A 92 -1.59 15.75 18.01
CA ASN A 92 -1.65 14.28 18.02
C ASN A 92 -0.68 13.68 17.00
N ILE A 93 -0.63 14.25 15.78
CA ILE A 93 0.32 13.83 14.75
C ILE A 93 1.78 14.07 15.19
N ASN A 94 2.07 15.17 15.89
CA ASN A 94 3.40 15.43 16.44
C ASN A 94 3.82 14.32 17.42
N LYS A 95 2.93 13.92 18.34
CA LYS A 95 3.17 12.78 19.24
C LYS A 95 3.36 11.48 18.47
N MET A 96 2.59 11.29 17.39
CA MET A 96 2.69 10.13 16.52
C MET A 96 4.04 10.07 15.83
N VAL A 97 4.40 11.07 15.02
CA VAL A 97 5.63 11.09 14.21
C VAL A 97 6.88 10.97 15.08
N LYS A 98 6.89 11.55 16.28
CA LYS A 98 8.01 11.41 17.24
C LYS A 98 8.29 9.96 17.66
N LYS A 99 7.34 9.03 17.52
CA LYS A 99 7.56 7.59 17.76
C LYS A 99 8.29 6.89 16.61
N PHE A 100 8.34 7.48 15.42
CA PHE A 100 8.88 6.87 14.21
C PHE A 100 10.27 7.45 13.88
N PRO A 101 11.35 6.66 14.02
CA PRO A 101 12.69 7.15 13.75
C PRO A 101 12.90 7.46 12.27
N THR A 102 13.31 8.69 11.94
CA THR A 102 13.58 9.13 10.55
C THR A 102 14.65 8.34 9.79
N ARG A 103 15.48 7.55 10.50
CA ARG A 103 16.44 6.64 9.87
C ARG A 103 15.77 5.44 9.23
N ASP A 104 14.67 4.97 9.81
CA ASP A 104 14.01 3.72 9.46
C ASP A 104 12.64 3.97 8.80
N PHE A 105 12.13 5.21 8.86
CA PHE A 105 10.84 5.61 8.30
C PHE A 105 10.93 6.84 7.40
N VAL A 106 10.20 6.79 6.28
CA VAL A 106 9.78 7.97 5.52
C VAL A 106 8.39 8.36 6.00
N ILE A 107 8.14 9.66 6.19
CA ILE A 107 6.87 10.20 6.67
C ILE A 107 6.21 10.97 5.52
N MET A 108 4.94 10.69 5.27
CA MET A 108 4.13 11.36 4.26
C MET A 108 2.81 11.81 4.88
N LEU A 109 2.50 13.09 4.75
CA LEU A 109 1.29 13.71 5.28
C LEU A 109 0.35 14.07 4.13
N PHE A 110 -0.88 13.59 4.21
CA PHE A 110 -1.95 13.91 3.27
C PHE A 110 -2.86 14.98 3.88
N HIS A 111 -2.59 16.23 3.52
CA HIS A 111 -3.31 17.40 4.03
C HIS A 111 -4.65 17.53 3.30
N TYR A 112 -5.73 17.17 4.00
CA TYR A 112 -7.08 17.30 3.45
C TYR A 112 -7.69 18.70 3.64
N ASP A 113 -7.03 19.58 4.39
CA ASP A 113 -7.51 20.92 4.74
C ASP A 113 -6.72 22.07 4.10
N GLY A 114 -5.54 21.79 3.54
CA GLY A 114 -4.73 22.78 2.83
C GLY A 114 -3.68 23.50 3.68
N PHE A 115 -3.67 23.33 5.00
CA PHE A 115 -2.79 24.04 5.93
C PHE A 115 -1.41 23.39 6.02
N VAL A 116 -0.60 23.50 4.97
CA VAL A 116 0.74 22.87 4.90
C VAL A 116 1.78 23.68 5.67
N ASP A 117 1.81 24.99 5.51
CA ASP A 117 2.86 25.86 6.05
C ASP A 117 2.81 25.97 7.57
N GLU A 118 1.62 25.76 8.15
CA GLU A 118 1.38 25.76 9.58
C GLU A 118 2.08 24.62 10.31
N TRP A 119 2.67 23.65 9.61
CA TRP A 119 3.45 22.55 10.19
C TRP A 119 4.95 22.84 10.29
N ASN A 120 5.43 23.93 9.68
CA ASN A 120 6.85 24.26 9.56
C ASN A 120 7.54 24.56 10.91
N ASP A 121 6.78 24.81 11.98
CA ASP A 121 7.28 24.94 13.35
C ASP A 121 7.69 23.61 14.00
N LEU A 122 7.36 22.46 13.39
CA LEU A 122 7.79 21.14 13.85
C LEU A 122 9.12 20.74 13.21
N GLU A 123 10.13 20.43 14.02
CA GLU A 123 11.50 20.09 13.59
C GLU A 123 11.63 18.90 12.62
N TRP A 124 10.60 18.06 12.53
CA TRP A 124 10.57 16.92 11.62
C TRP A 124 9.82 17.22 10.31
N SER A 125 9.08 18.34 10.24
CA SER A 125 8.22 18.68 9.11
C SER A 125 9.00 18.83 7.81
N GLU A 126 10.15 19.49 7.82
CA GLU A 126 11.00 19.66 6.63
C GLU A 126 11.52 18.33 6.04
N ARG A 127 11.49 17.25 6.83
CA ARG A 127 11.90 15.90 6.40
C ARG A 127 10.72 15.04 5.96
N ALA A 128 9.50 15.47 6.23
CA ALA A 128 8.29 14.80 5.80
C ALA A 128 7.89 15.25 4.38
N ILE A 129 7.12 14.41 3.70
CA ILE A 129 6.54 14.72 2.40
C ILE A 129 5.13 15.22 2.62
N HIS A 130 4.85 16.45 2.19
CA HIS A 130 3.54 17.05 2.32
C HIS A 130 2.82 16.98 0.97
N VAL A 131 1.65 16.34 0.93
CA VAL A 131 0.76 16.34 -0.24
C VAL A 131 -0.57 16.93 0.19
N SER A 132 -1.01 17.97 -0.51
CA SER A 132 -2.22 18.70 -0.16
C SER A 132 -3.26 18.62 -1.26
N ALA A 133 -4.47 18.23 -0.90
CA ALA A 133 -5.64 18.27 -1.75
C ALA A 133 -6.89 18.42 -0.87
N ILE A 134 -7.49 19.62 -0.92
CA ILE A 134 -8.58 19.99 -0.03
C ILE A 134 -9.79 19.07 -0.25
N ASN A 135 -10.42 18.67 0.85
CA ASN A 135 -11.60 17.82 0.89
C ASN A 135 -11.42 16.41 0.27
N GLN A 136 -10.18 15.91 0.21
CA GLN A 136 -9.90 14.54 -0.23
C GLN A 136 -9.66 13.60 0.97
N THR A 137 -10.10 12.36 0.82
CA THR A 137 -9.99 11.32 1.85
C THR A 137 -8.63 10.62 1.82
N LYS A 138 -8.25 9.95 2.92
CA LYS A 138 -7.03 9.12 3.00
C LYS A 138 -6.83 8.20 1.80
N TRP A 139 -7.88 7.48 1.39
CA TRP A 139 -7.80 6.50 0.31
C TRP A 139 -7.75 7.13 -1.08
N TRP A 140 -8.29 8.35 -1.25
CA TRP A 140 -8.08 9.13 -2.46
C TRP A 140 -6.60 9.43 -2.69
N PHE A 141 -5.91 9.89 -1.63
CA PHE A 141 -4.48 10.15 -1.67
C PHE A 141 -3.69 8.87 -1.89
N ALA A 142 -3.97 7.82 -1.11
CA ALA A 142 -3.27 6.55 -1.23
C ALA A 142 -3.37 5.97 -2.65
N LYS A 143 -4.53 6.06 -3.30
CA LYS A 143 -4.69 5.60 -4.69
C LYS A 143 -3.80 6.36 -5.68
N ARG A 144 -3.53 7.64 -5.45
CA ARG A 144 -2.83 8.52 -6.41
C ARG A 144 -1.33 8.64 -6.14
N PHE A 145 -0.93 8.63 -4.86
CA PHE A 145 0.44 8.94 -4.46
C PHE A 145 1.22 7.74 -3.92
N LEU A 146 0.55 6.63 -3.62
CA LEU A 146 1.19 5.40 -3.15
C LEU A 146 1.14 4.28 -4.21
N HIS A 147 1.42 4.62 -5.48
CA HIS A 147 1.47 3.62 -6.55
C HIS A 147 2.50 2.52 -6.22
N PRO A 148 2.23 1.22 -6.45
CA PRO A 148 3.10 0.13 -6.01
C PRO A 148 4.53 0.23 -6.53
N ASP A 149 4.73 0.76 -7.74
CA ASP A 149 6.07 0.95 -8.32
C ASP A 149 6.81 2.18 -7.75
N ILE A 150 6.11 3.12 -7.09
CA ILE A 150 6.71 4.25 -6.37
C ILE A 150 7.08 3.85 -4.94
N VAL A 151 6.33 2.92 -4.33
CA VAL A 151 6.58 2.48 -2.95
C VAL A 151 7.26 1.11 -2.86
N ALA A 152 7.80 0.61 -3.97
CA ALA A 152 8.39 -0.72 -4.10
C ALA A 152 9.64 -0.96 -3.23
N GLU A 153 10.28 0.09 -2.74
CA GLU A 153 11.47 -0.02 -1.89
C GLU A 153 11.12 -0.10 -0.38
N TYR A 154 9.89 0.20 0.01
CA TYR A 154 9.48 0.17 1.42
C TYR A 154 9.02 -1.24 1.83
N SER A 155 9.55 -1.75 2.95
CA SER A 155 9.19 -3.09 3.44
C SER A 155 7.75 -3.14 3.95
N TYR A 156 7.32 -2.07 4.63
CA TYR A 156 5.98 -1.93 5.19
C TYR A 156 5.44 -0.52 4.94
N ILE A 157 4.14 -0.44 4.72
CA ILE A 157 3.40 0.80 4.49
C ILE A 157 2.30 0.90 5.54
N PHE A 158 2.44 1.89 6.42
CA PHE A 158 1.47 2.28 7.42
C PHE A 158 0.57 3.34 6.79
N LEU A 159 -0.74 3.10 6.74
CA LEU A 159 -1.70 4.03 6.14
C LEU A 159 -2.76 4.42 7.17
N TRP A 160 -2.44 5.43 7.98
CA TRP A 160 -3.12 5.69 9.25
C TRP A 160 -4.03 6.93 9.21
N ASP A 161 -5.05 6.94 10.06
CA ASP A 161 -5.87 8.11 10.37
C ASP A 161 -5.19 8.99 11.43
N GLU A 162 -5.61 10.25 11.51
CA GLU A 162 -5.04 11.29 12.37
C GLU A 162 -5.43 11.21 13.85
N ASP A 163 -6.48 10.47 14.19
CA ASP A 163 -7.09 10.44 15.52
C ASP A 163 -6.66 9.21 16.35
N LEU A 164 -5.48 8.67 16.03
CA LEU A 164 -4.89 7.53 16.70
C LEU A 164 -3.88 7.98 17.78
N GLY A 165 -4.12 7.58 19.02
CA GLY A 165 -3.20 7.75 20.14
C GLY A 165 -2.17 6.61 20.21
N VAL A 166 -0.88 6.94 20.21
CA VAL A 166 0.24 5.96 20.08
C VAL A 166 1.11 5.81 21.32
N GLU A 167 0.58 6.11 22.50
CA GLU A 167 1.32 6.10 23.76
C GLU A 167 2.00 4.74 24.02
N ASN A 168 1.26 3.65 23.78
CA ASN A 168 1.66 2.26 24.03
C ASN A 168 2.22 1.55 22.79
N PHE A 169 2.50 2.30 21.73
CA PHE A 169 2.97 1.77 20.46
C PHE A 169 4.45 2.09 20.23
N HIS A 170 5.21 1.13 19.72
CA HIS A 170 6.56 1.29 19.24
C HIS A 170 6.76 0.61 17.87
N PRO A 171 7.05 1.38 16.80
CA PRO A 171 7.05 0.85 15.44
C PRO A 171 8.07 -0.25 15.19
N GLY A 172 9.27 -0.14 15.77
CA GLY A 172 10.31 -1.17 15.62
C GLY A 172 9.92 -2.53 16.23
N ARG A 173 9.26 -2.52 17.40
CA ARG A 173 8.76 -3.75 18.03
C ARG A 173 7.59 -4.31 17.23
N TYR A 174 6.66 -3.45 16.81
CA TYR A 174 5.54 -3.85 15.97
C TYR A 174 6.00 -4.55 14.68
N ILE A 175 6.93 -3.95 13.93
CA ILE A 175 7.47 -4.56 12.71
C ILE A 175 8.18 -5.89 12.99
N SER A 176 8.93 -5.99 14.09
CA SER A 176 9.55 -7.26 14.49
C SER A 176 8.50 -8.36 14.65
N ILE A 177 7.38 -8.04 15.32
CA ILE A 177 6.29 -9.00 15.53
C ILE A 177 5.65 -9.38 14.20
N VAL A 178 5.33 -8.39 13.36
CA VAL A 178 4.74 -8.61 12.03
C VAL A 178 5.63 -9.54 11.18
N LYS A 179 6.95 -9.35 11.21
CA LYS A 179 7.92 -10.21 10.54
C LYS A 179 7.94 -11.63 11.12
N ASP A 180 8.06 -11.76 12.45
CA ASP A 180 8.11 -13.06 13.14
C ASP A 180 6.86 -13.90 12.87
N GLU A 181 5.71 -13.23 12.78
CA GLU A 181 4.38 -13.82 12.65
C GLU A 181 3.95 -14.02 11.19
N GLY A 182 4.78 -13.61 10.22
CA GLY A 182 4.48 -13.72 8.79
C GLY A 182 3.23 -12.95 8.36
N LEU A 183 2.96 -11.81 8.99
CA LEU A 183 1.78 -10.99 8.67
C LEU A 183 2.05 -10.11 7.45
N GLU A 184 1.18 -10.23 6.46
CA GLU A 184 1.19 -9.48 5.21
C GLU A 184 0.30 -8.25 5.30
N ILE A 185 -0.80 -8.35 6.05
CA ILE A 185 -1.68 -7.24 6.39
C ILE A 185 -1.93 -7.28 7.90
N SER A 186 -1.68 -6.19 8.59
CA SER A 186 -1.82 -6.15 10.04
C SER A 186 -2.32 -4.80 10.52
N GLN A 187 -2.69 -4.73 11.79
CA GLN A 187 -2.88 -3.46 12.50
C GLN A 187 -2.49 -3.59 13.96
N PRO A 188 -2.15 -2.49 14.65
CA PRO A 188 -2.09 -2.46 16.10
C PRO A 188 -3.48 -2.77 16.70
N ALA A 189 -3.53 -3.44 17.84
CA ALA A 189 -4.79 -3.63 18.54
C ALA A 189 -5.32 -2.30 19.13
N LEU A 190 -6.62 -2.24 19.36
CA LEU A 190 -7.28 -1.11 20.02
C LEU A 190 -7.46 -1.38 21.50
N ASP A 191 -7.12 -0.41 22.35
CA ASP A 191 -7.47 -0.49 23.77
C ASP A 191 -9.00 -0.42 23.93
N PRO A 192 -9.69 -1.51 24.34
CA PRO A 192 -11.15 -1.54 24.41
C PRO A 192 -11.72 -0.65 25.51
N ALA A 193 -10.90 -0.21 26.47
CA ALA A 193 -11.35 0.68 27.55
C ALA A 193 -11.31 2.16 27.15
N LYS A 194 -10.57 2.51 26.09
CA LYS A 194 -10.33 3.90 25.68
C LYS A 194 -10.74 4.20 24.24
N SER A 195 -10.96 3.17 23.42
CA SER A 195 -11.21 3.30 21.99
C SER A 195 -12.67 3.06 21.66
N GLU A 196 -13.17 3.74 20.63
CA GLU A 196 -14.37 3.30 19.93
C GLU A 196 -14.02 2.07 19.07
N VAL A 197 -14.55 0.90 19.46
CA VAL A 197 -14.29 -0.38 18.79
C VAL A 197 -15.51 -0.79 17.98
N HIS A 198 -15.40 -0.71 16.64
CA HIS A 198 -16.48 -1.11 15.73
C HIS A 198 -16.51 -2.62 15.47
N HIS A 199 -15.33 -3.25 15.39
CA HIS A 199 -15.20 -4.68 15.12
C HIS A 199 -14.46 -5.37 16.26
N GLN A 200 -15.07 -6.35 16.91
CA GLN A 200 -14.48 -6.99 18.09
C GLN A 200 -13.09 -7.62 17.84
N ILE A 201 -12.78 -8.03 16.61
CA ILE A 201 -11.46 -8.54 16.22
C ILE A 201 -10.36 -7.49 16.28
N THR A 202 -10.68 -6.20 16.35
CA THR A 202 -9.67 -5.14 16.47
C THR A 202 -9.34 -4.83 17.93
N ALA A 203 -10.14 -5.34 18.87
CA ALA A 203 -9.93 -5.14 20.30
C ALA A 203 -8.72 -5.92 20.82
N ARG A 204 -7.95 -5.29 21.68
CA ARG A 204 -6.76 -5.88 22.28
C ARG A 204 -7.05 -7.10 23.15
N GLY A 205 -6.42 -8.22 22.82
CA GLY A 205 -6.24 -9.39 23.68
C GLY A 205 -5.14 -9.14 24.72
N ARG A 206 -5.50 -8.99 25.99
CA ARG A 206 -4.53 -8.65 27.06
C ARG A 206 -3.45 -9.72 27.34
N ARG A 207 -3.65 -10.96 26.88
CA ARG A 207 -2.79 -12.12 27.17
C ARG A 207 -2.14 -12.72 25.92
N SER A 208 -2.27 -12.05 24.77
CA SER A 208 -1.70 -12.47 23.50
C SER A 208 -0.67 -11.45 23.02
N LYS A 209 0.26 -11.93 22.19
CA LYS A 209 1.18 -11.07 21.42
C LYS A 209 0.50 -10.57 20.15
N VAL A 210 -0.21 -11.49 19.48
CA VAL A 210 -1.00 -11.30 18.26
C VAL A 210 -2.23 -12.19 18.35
N HIS A 211 -3.33 -11.77 17.75
CA HIS A 211 -4.45 -12.64 17.44
C HIS A 211 -4.93 -12.43 16.00
N ARG A 212 -5.53 -13.48 15.44
CA ARG A 212 -6.01 -13.50 14.03
C ARG A 212 -7.49 -13.83 13.92
N ARG A 213 -8.13 -14.14 15.06
CA ARG A 213 -9.49 -14.65 15.16
C ARG A 213 -10.15 -14.19 16.46
N ILE A 214 -11.47 -14.06 16.41
CA ILE A 214 -12.32 -13.97 17.60
C ILE A 214 -13.33 -15.11 17.66
N TYR A 215 -13.82 -15.36 18.88
CA TYR A 215 -14.93 -16.26 19.14
C TYR A 215 -16.09 -15.45 19.70
N LYS A 216 -17.27 -15.61 19.12
CA LYS A 216 -18.49 -14.87 19.49
C LYS A 216 -19.68 -15.80 19.40
N SER A 217 -20.31 -16.04 20.55
CA SER A 217 -21.43 -16.97 20.71
C SER A 217 -22.81 -16.32 20.56
N SER A 218 -22.93 -14.99 20.60
CA SER A 218 -24.21 -14.25 20.52
C SER A 218 -24.10 -12.97 19.69
N GLY A 219 -25.18 -12.58 18.98
CA GLY A 219 -25.26 -11.41 18.09
C GLY A 219 -25.36 -11.76 16.59
N GLY A 220 -25.35 -10.74 15.72
CA GLY A 220 -25.68 -10.88 14.28
C GLY A 220 -24.93 -11.99 13.52
N ASN A 221 -23.60 -12.06 13.64
CA ASN A 221 -22.77 -13.13 13.07
C ASN A 221 -22.03 -13.90 14.17
N LYS A 222 -22.25 -15.20 14.26
CA LYS A 222 -21.52 -16.12 15.16
C LYS A 222 -20.11 -16.35 14.61
N CYS A 223 -19.11 -16.20 15.47
CA CYS A 223 -17.73 -16.55 15.15
C CYS A 223 -17.33 -17.80 15.92
N ASP A 224 -17.02 -18.88 15.20
CA ASP A 224 -16.56 -20.14 15.77
C ASP A 224 -15.28 -20.63 15.06
N LYS A 225 -14.87 -21.87 15.35
CA LYS A 225 -13.64 -22.43 14.81
C LYS A 225 -13.68 -22.68 13.29
N TYR A 226 -14.87 -22.75 12.70
CA TYR A 226 -15.06 -22.98 11.26
C TYR A 226 -15.25 -21.67 10.48
N SER A 227 -15.45 -20.54 11.16
CA SER A 227 -15.52 -19.23 10.50
C SER A 227 -14.19 -18.93 9.80
N THR A 228 -14.20 -18.69 8.50
CA THR A 228 -12.96 -18.37 7.75
C THR A 228 -13.01 -17.01 7.07
N ASP A 229 -14.10 -16.29 7.24
CA ASP A 229 -14.38 -14.98 6.66
C ASP A 229 -14.25 -13.84 7.69
N PRO A 230 -13.96 -12.63 7.20
CA PRO A 230 -14.15 -11.40 7.94
C PRO A 230 -15.58 -11.24 8.47
N PRO A 231 -15.78 -10.59 9.64
CA PRO A 231 -14.75 -10.07 10.52
C PRO A 231 -14.25 -11.10 11.55
N CYS A 232 -14.63 -12.38 11.44
CA CYS A 232 -14.26 -13.38 12.45
C CYS A 232 -12.77 -13.77 12.40
N THR A 233 -12.18 -13.69 11.22
CA THR A 233 -10.75 -13.91 10.96
C THR A 233 -10.34 -13.16 9.71
N GLY A 234 -9.03 -12.93 9.51
CA GLY A 234 -8.55 -12.36 8.26
C GLY A 234 -8.99 -10.92 8.01
N PHE A 235 -9.16 -10.14 9.09
CA PHE A 235 -9.69 -8.78 9.04
C PHE A 235 -8.80 -7.83 9.83
N VAL A 236 -8.59 -6.64 9.26
CA VAL A 236 -8.10 -5.45 9.94
C VAL A 236 -8.99 -4.29 9.52
N GLU A 237 -9.12 -3.31 10.39
CA GLU A 237 -9.93 -2.13 10.10
C GLU A 237 -9.09 -1.08 9.38
N MET A 238 -9.76 -0.27 8.55
CA MET A 238 -9.08 0.63 7.63
C MET A 238 -8.51 1.89 8.26
N MET A 239 -8.69 2.13 9.55
CA MET A 239 -8.13 3.31 10.22
C MET A 239 -6.62 3.21 10.49
N ALA A 240 -6.12 2.02 10.85
CA ALA A 240 -4.71 1.81 11.21
C ALA A 240 -4.02 0.63 10.49
N PRO A 241 -4.33 0.34 9.21
CA PRO A 241 -3.74 -0.80 8.53
C PRO A 241 -2.24 -0.59 8.26
N VAL A 242 -1.53 -1.70 8.26
CA VAL A 242 -0.14 -1.83 7.86
C VAL A 242 -0.05 -2.95 6.84
N PHE A 243 0.52 -2.64 5.69
CA PHE A 243 0.68 -3.59 4.59
C PHE A 243 2.16 -3.91 4.42
N SER A 244 2.48 -5.17 4.13
CA SER A 244 3.74 -5.49 3.47
C SER A 244 3.76 -4.87 2.07
N ARG A 245 4.95 -4.78 1.49
CA ARG A 245 5.11 -4.40 0.08
C ARG A 245 4.24 -5.23 -0.88
N ALA A 246 4.22 -6.55 -0.69
CA ALA A 246 3.52 -7.46 -1.59
C ALA A 246 2.00 -7.32 -1.44
N ALA A 247 1.52 -7.24 -0.19
CA ALA A 247 0.11 -7.01 0.09
C ALA A 247 -0.37 -5.67 -0.45
N TRP A 248 0.40 -4.59 -0.25
CA TRP A 248 0.05 -3.27 -0.76
C TRP A 248 -0.06 -3.25 -2.29
N ARG A 249 0.86 -3.92 -3.00
CA ARG A 249 0.78 -4.01 -4.47
C ARG A 249 -0.58 -4.55 -4.93
N CYS A 250 -1.08 -5.60 -4.29
CA CYS A 250 -2.41 -6.15 -4.55
C CYS A 250 -3.52 -5.18 -4.10
N SER A 251 -3.47 -4.71 -2.85
CA SER A 251 -4.52 -3.85 -2.26
C SER A 251 -4.70 -2.56 -3.03
N TRP A 252 -3.63 -1.97 -3.58
CA TRP A 252 -3.71 -0.76 -4.38
C TRP A 252 -4.57 -0.92 -5.65
N TYR A 253 -4.53 -2.10 -6.31
CA TYR A 253 -5.40 -2.38 -7.46
C TYR A 253 -6.86 -2.59 -7.04
N MET A 254 -7.09 -3.04 -5.81
CA MET A 254 -8.43 -3.18 -5.24
C MET A 254 -9.07 -1.82 -4.92
N VAL A 255 -8.28 -0.82 -4.51
CA VAL A 255 -8.77 0.55 -4.30
C VAL A 255 -9.25 1.15 -5.62
N GLN A 256 -10.51 1.58 -5.67
CA GLN A 256 -11.15 2.11 -6.85
C GLN A 256 -10.93 3.64 -6.98
N ASN A 257 -10.81 4.15 -8.20
CA ASN A 257 -10.55 5.58 -8.44
C ASN A 257 -11.73 6.49 -8.06
N ASP A 258 -12.94 5.95 -8.16
CA ASP A 258 -14.22 6.64 -7.96
C ASP A 258 -14.81 6.44 -6.55
N LEU A 259 -14.28 5.48 -5.77
CA LEU A 259 -14.76 5.15 -4.41
C LEU A 259 -13.69 5.52 -3.39
N ILE A 260 -13.78 6.76 -2.91
CA ILE A 260 -12.67 7.44 -2.25
C ILE A 260 -12.69 7.22 -0.73
N HIS A 261 -13.81 6.81 -0.14
CA HIS A 261 -13.86 6.46 1.30
C HIS A 261 -13.40 5.01 1.55
N ALA A 262 -13.53 4.17 0.51
CA ALA A 262 -13.14 2.77 0.48
C ALA A 262 -13.80 1.87 1.57
N TRP A 263 -14.91 2.32 2.17
CA TRP A 263 -15.68 1.50 3.13
C TRP A 263 -16.08 0.15 2.53
N GLY A 264 -15.88 -0.93 3.29
CA GLY A 264 -16.10 -2.31 2.84
C GLY A 264 -14.92 -2.96 2.13
N LEU A 265 -13.84 -2.22 1.82
CA LEU A 265 -12.61 -2.79 1.28
C LEU A 265 -11.94 -3.73 2.30
N ASP A 266 -11.99 -3.38 3.59
CA ASP A 266 -11.56 -4.18 4.74
C ASP A 266 -12.10 -5.62 4.73
N MET A 267 -13.32 -5.82 4.26
CA MET A 267 -13.93 -7.15 4.11
C MET A 267 -13.31 -7.99 2.98
N GLN A 268 -12.58 -7.35 2.05
CA GLN A 268 -11.94 -8.00 0.89
C GLN A 268 -10.40 -7.98 0.95
N LEU A 269 -9.78 -7.25 1.88
CA LEU A 269 -8.31 -7.20 2.00
C LEU A 269 -7.66 -8.58 2.16
N GLY A 270 -8.40 -9.57 2.69
CA GLY A 270 -8.00 -10.97 2.77
C GLY A 270 -7.48 -11.57 1.46
N PHE A 271 -7.99 -11.12 0.30
CA PHE A 271 -7.52 -11.60 -1.00
C PHE A 271 -6.09 -11.14 -1.35
N CYS A 272 -5.58 -10.12 -0.65
CA CYS A 272 -4.24 -9.59 -0.84
C CYS A 272 -3.24 -10.07 0.23
N ALA A 273 -3.62 -11.05 1.07
CA ALA A 273 -2.80 -11.58 2.16
C ALA A 273 -1.59 -12.42 1.74
N GLN A 274 -1.33 -12.55 0.43
CA GLN A 274 -0.22 -13.36 -0.14
C GLN A 274 -0.20 -14.82 0.39
N GLY A 275 -1.36 -15.39 0.66
CA GLY A 275 -1.49 -16.70 1.30
C GLY A 275 -2.84 -16.86 1.99
N ASP A 276 -2.88 -17.73 3.00
CA ASP A 276 -4.07 -17.93 3.81
C ASP A 276 -4.33 -16.69 4.68
N ARG A 277 -5.41 -15.96 4.39
CA ARG A 277 -5.81 -14.78 5.18
C ARG A 277 -6.04 -15.07 6.66
N THR A 278 -6.32 -16.31 7.05
CA THR A 278 -6.48 -16.68 8.46
C THR A 278 -5.15 -16.75 9.22
N GLN A 279 -4.03 -16.83 8.49
CA GLN A 279 -2.67 -16.88 9.03
C GLN A 279 -1.90 -15.58 8.75
N ASN A 280 -2.06 -15.01 7.57
CA ASN A 280 -1.24 -13.88 7.11
C ASN A 280 -1.85 -12.51 7.45
N ILE A 281 -3.05 -12.48 8.04
CA ILE A 281 -3.66 -11.24 8.55
C ILE A 281 -3.87 -11.33 10.05
N GLY A 282 -3.48 -10.29 10.79
CA GLY A 282 -3.57 -10.30 12.24
C GLY A 282 -3.52 -8.94 12.91
N VAL A 283 -3.94 -8.94 14.18
CA VAL A 283 -3.96 -7.79 15.07
C VAL A 283 -2.89 -7.96 16.14
N VAL A 284 -2.01 -6.98 16.27
CA VAL A 284 -0.86 -7.04 17.20
C VAL A 284 -1.27 -6.46 18.56
N ASP A 285 -1.38 -7.33 19.56
CA ASP A 285 -1.91 -7.00 20.89
C ASP A 285 -0.91 -6.33 21.82
N SER A 286 0.36 -6.68 21.69
CA SER A 286 1.43 -6.15 22.54
C SER A 286 1.84 -4.73 22.17
N GLU A 287 1.53 -4.29 20.95
CA GLU A 287 1.77 -2.93 20.45
C GLU A 287 0.43 -2.35 20.03
N TYR A 288 -0.23 -1.65 20.94
CA TYR A 288 -1.63 -1.22 20.79
C TYR A 288 -1.75 0.31 20.80
N ILE A 289 -2.84 0.77 20.22
CA ILE A 289 -3.19 2.19 20.05
C ILE A 289 -4.56 2.48 20.66
N VAL A 290 -4.91 3.77 20.70
CA VAL A 290 -6.22 4.26 21.13
C VAL A 290 -6.88 4.99 19.96
N HIS A 291 -8.09 4.59 19.56
CA HIS A 291 -8.88 5.33 18.58
C HIS A 291 -9.71 6.39 19.31
N GLN A 292 -9.37 7.67 19.12
CA GLN A 292 -9.92 8.79 19.89
C GLN A 292 -11.25 9.31 19.32
N ALA A 293 -11.64 8.89 18.11
CA ALA A 293 -12.87 9.29 17.42
C ALA A 293 -13.02 10.82 17.34
N LEU A 294 -11.91 11.52 17.04
CA LEU A 294 -11.91 12.98 17.01
C LEU A 294 -12.69 13.46 15.77
N PRO A 295 -13.31 14.65 15.81
CA PRO A 295 -13.97 15.19 14.61
C PRO A 295 -12.94 15.49 13.51
N THR A 296 -13.04 14.76 12.39
CA THR A 296 -12.16 14.86 11.22
C THR A 296 -12.90 15.44 10.01
N LEU A 297 -12.39 15.18 8.80
CA LEU A 297 -12.95 15.59 7.50
C LEU A 297 -14.49 15.63 7.48
N GLY A 298 -15.05 16.79 7.12
CA GLY A 298 -16.50 17.05 7.12
C GLY A 298 -17.02 17.73 8.39
N ALA A 299 -16.21 17.83 9.45
CA ALA A 299 -16.46 18.75 10.56
C ALA A 299 -16.21 20.21 10.12
N LEU A 300 -17.13 21.11 10.44
CA LEU A 300 -17.02 22.52 10.05
C LEU A 300 -15.80 23.21 10.69
N ASP A 301 -15.27 24.17 9.95
CA ASP A 301 -14.35 25.19 10.42
C ASP A 301 -15.14 26.45 10.79
N GLU A 302 -15.00 26.94 12.02
CA GLU A 302 -15.18 28.37 12.30
C GLU A 302 -13.97 29.13 11.77
N VAL A 303 -13.69 29.08 10.47
CA VAL A 303 -12.71 29.99 9.87
C VAL A 303 -13.46 31.28 9.54
N LYS A 304 -13.34 32.25 10.45
CA LYS A 304 -13.56 33.66 10.14
C LYS A 304 -12.68 34.00 8.95
N SER A 305 -13.30 34.28 7.81
CA SER A 305 -12.64 34.86 6.65
C SER A 305 -12.15 36.26 7.03
N ASN A 306 -10.89 36.40 7.44
CA ASN A 306 -10.19 37.69 7.45
C ASN A 306 -9.83 38.08 6.01
N PHE A 307 -10.84 38.34 5.19
CA PHE A 307 -10.72 38.97 3.88
C PHE A 307 -11.54 40.26 3.81
N ASP A 308 -11.50 41.07 4.87
CA ASP A 308 -12.02 42.45 4.84
C ASP A 308 -10.93 43.43 5.28
N HIS A 309 -9.94 43.62 4.41
CA HIS A 309 -9.11 44.81 4.40
C HIS A 309 -9.18 45.47 3.02
N ALA A 310 -10.24 46.23 2.79
CA ALA A 310 -10.20 47.41 1.94
C ALA A 310 -11.35 48.38 2.28
N ALA A 311 -10.97 49.65 2.41
CA ALA A 311 -11.81 50.85 2.48
C ALA A 311 -12.51 51.18 3.82
N GLN A 312 -11.76 51.88 4.67
CA GLN A 312 -12.31 52.89 5.56
C GLN A 312 -13.09 53.95 4.76
N THR A 313 -14.34 54.22 5.16
CA THR A 313 -14.90 55.58 5.19
C THR A 313 -16.12 55.63 6.13
N LYS A 314 -15.96 56.38 7.23
CA LYS A 314 -16.91 57.30 7.90
C LYS A 314 -18.42 56.99 7.90
N ASP A 315 -18.98 56.79 9.10
CA ASP A 315 -19.83 57.76 9.84
C ASP A 315 -20.89 57.09 10.75
N THR A 316 -21.32 57.91 11.72
CA THR A 316 -22.00 57.67 13.00
C THR A 316 -23.42 57.09 13.01
N SER A 317 -23.76 56.50 14.17
CA SER A 317 -25.08 56.34 14.82
C SER A 317 -26.09 55.32 14.24
N ASN A 318 -26.36 54.24 14.98
CA ASN A 318 -27.62 54.05 15.70
C ASN A 318 -27.73 52.69 16.39
N LEU A 319 -28.42 52.73 17.53
CA LEU A 319 -28.83 51.62 18.37
C LEU A 319 -29.71 50.63 17.58
N GLY A 320 -29.31 49.35 17.55
CA GLY A 320 -30.13 48.27 17.02
C GLY A 320 -29.60 46.94 17.52
N ALA A 321 -30.34 46.29 18.42
CA ALA A 321 -30.04 44.95 18.89
C ALA A 321 -30.07 43.98 17.70
N SER A 322 -28.89 43.70 17.15
CA SER A 322 -28.72 42.68 16.13
C SER A 322 -28.86 41.32 16.78
N VAL A 323 -30.06 40.75 16.64
CA VAL A 323 -30.30 39.33 16.90
C VAL A 323 -29.34 38.58 15.98
N VAL A 324 -28.25 38.06 16.55
CA VAL A 324 -27.39 37.10 15.89
C VAL A 324 -28.27 35.91 15.55
N ARG A 325 -28.74 35.85 14.30
CA ARG A 325 -29.30 34.64 13.73
C ARG A 325 -28.18 33.62 13.76
N VAL A 326 -28.19 32.76 14.78
CA VAL A 326 -27.45 31.49 14.76
C VAL A 326 -28.06 30.70 13.61
N VAL A 327 -27.50 30.86 12.41
CA VAL A 327 -27.78 29.97 11.29
C VAL A 327 -27.32 28.60 11.77
N PRO A 328 -28.18 27.56 11.76
CA PRO A 328 -27.78 26.23 12.19
C PRO A 328 -26.60 25.78 11.32
N THR A 329 -25.43 25.63 11.94
CA THR A 329 -24.22 25.13 11.30
C THR A 329 -24.47 23.69 10.86
N TYR A 330 -24.54 23.46 9.54
CA TYR A 330 -24.89 22.17 8.97
C TYR A 330 -23.67 21.23 9.00
N ASP A 331 -23.70 20.25 9.90
CA ASP A 331 -22.66 19.21 10.05
C ASP A 331 -22.70 18.25 8.85
N ASN A 332 -21.74 18.39 7.93
CA ASN A 332 -21.64 17.58 6.73
C ASN A 332 -21.18 16.14 6.99
N ARG A 333 -20.79 15.76 8.22
CA ARG A 333 -20.37 14.39 8.54
C ARG A 333 -21.45 13.35 8.24
N MET A 334 -22.72 13.72 8.41
CA MET A 334 -23.82 12.83 8.05
C MET A 334 -23.89 12.59 6.53
N ASN A 335 -23.57 13.59 5.72
CA ASN A 335 -23.50 13.45 4.26
C ASN A 335 -22.27 12.63 3.85
N VAL A 336 -21.11 12.85 4.48
CA VAL A 336 -19.91 12.04 4.27
C VAL A 336 -20.18 10.57 4.59
N ARG A 337 -20.80 10.27 5.74
CA ARG A 337 -21.21 8.91 6.13
C ARG A 337 -22.19 8.31 5.12
N ARG A 338 -23.23 9.07 4.73
CA ARG A 338 -24.20 8.62 3.73
C ARG A 338 -23.53 8.28 2.40
N GLN A 339 -22.63 9.14 1.93
CA GLN A 339 -21.86 8.93 0.71
C GLN A 339 -20.95 7.70 0.82
N SER A 340 -20.31 7.50 1.97
CA SER A 340 -19.47 6.32 2.24
C SER A 340 -20.27 5.00 2.14
N PHE A 341 -21.51 4.97 2.64
CA PHE A 341 -22.40 3.81 2.48
C PHE A 341 -22.79 3.58 1.01
N ILE A 342 -23.09 4.64 0.25
CA ILE A 342 -23.40 4.52 -1.18
C ILE A 342 -22.20 3.93 -1.93
N GLU A 343 -21.00 4.45 -1.69
CA GLU A 343 -19.76 3.94 -2.31
C GLU A 343 -19.49 2.48 -1.94
N GLN A 344 -19.71 2.10 -0.68
CA GLN A 344 -19.59 0.71 -0.23
C GLN A 344 -20.52 -0.24 -1.00
N GLU A 345 -21.78 0.14 -1.21
CA GLU A 345 -22.73 -0.69 -1.96
C GLU A 345 -22.37 -0.79 -3.46
N ILE A 346 -21.84 0.30 -4.05
CA ILE A 346 -21.29 0.27 -5.41
C ILE A 346 -20.10 -0.70 -5.48
N PHE A 347 -19.17 -0.63 -4.52
CA PHE A 347 -18.03 -1.54 -4.45
C PHE A 347 -18.47 -3.00 -4.33
N ARG A 348 -19.40 -3.31 -3.41
CA ARG A 348 -19.93 -4.66 -3.22
C ARG A 348 -20.59 -5.21 -4.49
N THR A 349 -21.38 -4.38 -5.16
CA THR A 349 -22.02 -4.75 -6.43
C THR A 349 -20.99 -5.02 -7.51
N ARG A 350 -19.97 -4.16 -7.64
CA ARG A 350 -18.85 -4.32 -8.59
C ARG A 350 -18.07 -5.59 -8.32
N TRP A 351 -17.73 -5.86 -7.05
CA TRP A 351 -17.03 -7.07 -6.64
C TRP A 351 -17.81 -8.33 -6.99
N ARG A 352 -19.10 -8.40 -6.61
CA ARG A 352 -19.96 -9.55 -6.92
C ARG A 352 -20.03 -9.80 -8.43
N LYS A 353 -20.24 -8.74 -9.22
CA LYS A 353 -20.29 -8.83 -10.67
C LYS A 353 -18.97 -9.35 -11.26
N ALA A 354 -17.83 -8.84 -10.79
CA ALA A 354 -16.52 -9.31 -11.24
C ALA A 354 -16.29 -10.79 -10.94
N VAL A 355 -16.70 -11.26 -9.76
CA VAL A 355 -16.64 -12.68 -9.38
C VAL A 355 -17.56 -13.55 -10.25
N GLU A 356 -18.75 -13.07 -10.59
CA GLU A 356 -19.71 -13.80 -11.44
C GLU A 356 -19.25 -13.90 -12.91
N GLU A 357 -18.58 -12.85 -13.42
CA GLU A 357 -18.15 -12.75 -14.82
C GLU A 357 -16.77 -13.38 -15.09
N ASP A 358 -15.91 -13.49 -14.07
CA ASP A 358 -14.57 -14.06 -14.20
C ASP A 358 -14.59 -15.59 -14.13
N GLN A 359 -14.60 -16.24 -15.30
CA GLN A 359 -14.57 -17.70 -15.43
C GLN A 359 -13.30 -18.36 -14.86
N CYS A 360 -12.22 -17.59 -14.70
CA CYS A 360 -10.96 -18.05 -14.13
C CYS A 360 -10.88 -17.78 -12.63
N TRP A 361 -11.84 -17.03 -12.07
CA TRP A 361 -11.88 -16.72 -10.65
C TRP A 361 -12.22 -17.98 -9.85
N ASN A 362 -11.26 -18.36 -9.02
CA ASN A 362 -11.48 -19.34 -7.98
C ASN A 362 -11.28 -18.64 -6.64
N TYR A 363 -12.26 -18.77 -5.73
CA TYR A 363 -12.01 -18.43 -4.34
C TYR A 363 -10.74 -19.17 -3.90
N PRO A 364 -9.76 -18.50 -3.28
CA PRO A 364 -8.57 -19.15 -2.76
C PRO A 364 -9.01 -20.35 -1.93
N THR A 365 -8.85 -21.54 -2.51
CA THR A 365 -9.22 -22.77 -1.83
C THR A 365 -8.21 -22.92 -0.71
N GLN A 366 -8.72 -22.94 0.51
CA GLN A 366 -7.93 -23.30 1.68
C GLN A 366 -7.32 -24.66 1.38
N GLN A 367 -6.02 -24.72 1.12
CA GLN A 367 -5.30 -25.98 1.20
C GLN A 367 -4.90 -26.18 2.65
N PRO A 368 -5.58 -27.04 3.43
CA PRO A 368 -4.88 -27.72 4.49
C PRO A 368 -3.81 -28.58 3.81
N SER A 369 -2.55 -28.38 4.20
CA SER A 369 -1.47 -29.28 3.86
C SER A 369 -1.79 -30.67 4.43
N ASN A 370 -2.49 -31.50 3.67
CA ASN A 370 -2.62 -32.91 3.97
C ASN A 370 -1.25 -33.55 3.70
N GLN A 371 -0.40 -33.55 4.72
CA GLN A 371 0.66 -34.54 4.81
C GLN A 371 -0.02 -35.91 4.85
N THR A 372 0.06 -36.60 3.72
CA THR A 372 -0.31 -38.00 3.55
C THR A 372 0.66 -38.87 4.36
N GLY A 373 0.38 -38.98 5.66
CA GLY A 373 0.92 -40.04 6.50
C GLY A 373 0.14 -41.32 6.26
N SER A 374 0.68 -42.18 5.40
CA SER A 374 0.26 -43.58 5.20
C SER A 374 0.11 -44.30 6.56
N ILE A 375 -1.13 -44.63 6.95
CA ILE A 375 -1.39 -45.68 7.92
C ILE A 375 -1.98 -46.86 7.15
N ARG A 376 -1.10 -47.82 6.84
CA ARG A 376 -1.46 -49.16 6.39
C ARG A 376 -2.26 -49.84 7.50
N LYS A 377 -3.45 -50.32 7.15
CA LYS A 377 -4.22 -51.32 7.91
C LYS A 377 -3.33 -52.54 8.22
N ARG A 378 -3.25 -52.92 9.49
CA ARG A 378 -3.41 -54.30 9.96
C ARG A 378 -4.10 -54.27 11.31
#